data_AF-A0A0D7CKY3-F1
#
_entry.id   AF-A0A0D7CKY3-F1
#
_cell.length_a   1.000
_cell.length_b   1.000
_cell.length_c   1.000
_cell.angle_alpha   90.00
_cell.angle_beta   90.00
_cell.angle_gamma   90.00
#
_symmetry.space_group_name_H-M   'P 1'
#
loop_
_entity.id
_entity.type
_entity.pdbx_description
1 polymer ?
#
loop_
_entity_poly.entity_id
_entity_poly.type
_entity_poly.pdbx_seq_one_letter_code
_entity_poly.pdbx_strand_id
1 'polypeptide(L)'
;MAVARRVLVLTMEETGMRWEQAYARAGELAALDQPVVDDSWDCTGVRGILAIALTSLSESAKDPVQTGDLLSHLEAGPAAVRRLAAVLLGDDLAHATDIDPATVDMNDPVVGAWVWLTRSWPADGPWDGMSRGVARGLTAPALDILTGWAARAALTGLHAERGVESNSF
;
A
#
# COMPACT_ATOMS: atom_id res chain seq x y z
N MET A 1 12.68 -4.48 -39.02
CA MET A 1 12.92 -3.56 -37.89
C MET A 1 12.05 -4.03 -36.73
N ALA A 2 12.59 -4.88 -35.86
CA ALA A 2 11.87 -5.35 -34.68
C ALA A 2 12.16 -4.37 -33.54
N VAL A 3 11.12 -3.69 -33.06
CA VAL A 3 11.20 -2.89 -31.84
C VAL A 3 11.35 -3.89 -30.70
N ALA A 4 12.56 -4.01 -30.18
CA ALA A 4 12.84 -4.77 -28.96
C ALA A 4 12.01 -4.14 -27.84
N ARG A 5 10.89 -4.80 -27.51
CA ARG A 5 10.04 -4.49 -26.38
C ARG A 5 10.87 -4.79 -25.13
N ARG A 6 11.63 -3.80 -24.68
CA ARG A 6 12.31 -3.76 -23.39
C ARG A 6 11.22 -3.76 -22.31
N VAL A 7 10.65 -4.94 -22.05
CA VAL A 7 10.12 -5.25 -20.73
C VAL A 7 11.38 -5.42 -19.89
N LEU A 8 11.86 -4.31 -19.33
CA LEU A 8 12.90 -4.33 -18.32
C LEU A 8 12.26 -5.05 -17.13
N VAL A 9 12.60 -6.33 -16.98
CA VAL A 9 12.56 -6.99 -15.68
C VAL A 9 13.54 -6.20 -14.84
N LEU A 10 13.02 -5.30 -13.99
CA LEU A 10 13.85 -4.61 -13.01
C LEU A 10 14.56 -5.65 -12.15
N THR A 11 15.79 -5.37 -11.76
CA THR A 11 16.49 -6.25 -10.85
C THR A 11 15.80 -6.20 -9.47
N MET A 12 15.87 -7.27 -8.68
CA MET A 12 15.31 -7.29 -7.32
C MET A 12 15.82 -6.11 -6.47
N GLU A 13 17.04 -5.61 -6.73
CA GLU A 13 17.60 -4.41 -6.07
C GLU A 13 16.86 -3.12 -6.45
N GLU A 14 16.43 -2.96 -7.71
CA GLU A 14 15.68 -1.78 -8.17
C GLU A 14 14.26 -1.76 -7.58
N THR A 15 13.59 -2.91 -7.50
CA THR A 15 12.29 -3.04 -6.84
C THR A 15 12.39 -2.78 -5.33
N GLY A 16 13.45 -3.26 -4.68
CA GLY A 16 13.70 -2.98 -3.26
C GLY A 16 13.86 -1.49 -2.96
N MET A 17 14.63 -0.76 -3.76
CA MET A 17 14.81 0.69 -3.60
C MET A 17 13.50 1.45 -3.83
N ARG A 18 12.70 1.06 -4.83
CA ARG A 18 11.39 1.66 -5.10
C ARG A 18 10.41 1.40 -3.96
N TRP A 19 10.41 0.19 -3.41
CA TRP A 19 9.60 -0.14 -2.25
C TRP A 19 9.95 0.74 -1.04
N GLU A 20 11.24 0.91 -0.72
CA GLU A 20 11.65 1.76 0.42
C GLU A 20 11.18 3.21 0.26
N GLN A 21 11.33 3.79 -0.94
CA GLN A 21 10.86 5.14 -1.24
C GLN A 21 9.32 5.25 -1.15
N ALA A 22 8.61 4.28 -1.73
CA ALA A 22 7.15 4.22 -1.67
C ALA A 22 6.66 4.05 -0.23
N TYR A 23 7.33 3.24 0.58
CA TYR A 23 6.99 3.01 1.99
C TYR A 23 7.24 4.24 2.85
N ALA A 24 8.34 4.97 2.61
CA ALA A 24 8.61 6.25 3.26
C ALA A 24 7.52 7.28 2.91
N ARG A 25 7.20 7.43 1.62
CA ARG A 25 6.14 8.33 1.15
C ARG A 25 4.76 7.95 1.69
N ALA A 26 4.46 6.66 1.76
CA ALA A 26 3.25 6.16 2.40
C ALA A 26 3.17 6.54 3.88
N GLY A 27 4.30 6.53 4.59
CA GLY A 27 4.41 7.00 5.97
C GLY A 27 4.05 8.49 6.12
N GLU A 28 4.59 9.33 5.22
CA GLU A 28 4.26 10.76 5.17
C GLU A 28 2.76 10.99 4.96
N LEU A 29 2.17 10.31 3.97
CA LEU A 29 0.73 10.44 3.66
C LEU A 29 -0.14 9.96 4.82
N ALA A 30 0.17 8.81 5.43
CA ALA A 30 -0.57 8.27 6.56
C ALA A 30 -0.55 9.23 7.77
N ALA A 31 0.59 9.90 8.00
CA ALA A 31 0.76 10.86 9.09
C ALA A 31 -0.05 12.15 8.93
N LEU A 32 -0.50 12.49 7.71
CA LEU A 32 -1.31 13.69 7.47
C LEU A 32 -2.75 13.55 7.95
N ASP A 33 -3.31 12.34 7.97
CA ASP A 33 -4.73 12.09 8.26
C ASP A 33 -5.00 11.63 9.70
N GLN A 34 -4.02 11.00 10.36
CA GLN A 34 -4.20 10.50 11.73
C GLN A 34 -3.07 10.98 12.65
N PRO A 35 -3.37 11.29 13.93
CA PRO A 35 -2.32 11.46 14.93
C PRO A 35 -1.55 10.14 15.02
N VAL A 36 -0.28 10.19 14.62
CA VAL A 36 0.61 9.03 14.53
C VAL A 36 0.75 8.43 15.92
N VAL A 37 -0.03 7.39 16.20
CA VAL A 37 0.42 6.34 17.12
C VAL A 37 1.24 5.41 16.24
N ASP A 38 2.55 5.70 16.16
CA ASP A 38 3.49 4.78 15.55
C ASP A 38 3.27 3.39 16.17
N ASP A 39 3.31 2.36 15.33
CA ASP A 39 3.10 0.96 15.69
C ASP A 39 1.67 0.54 16.07
N SER A 40 0.65 1.29 15.64
CA SER A 40 -0.74 0.78 15.62
C SER A 40 -1.02 -0.09 14.39
N TRP A 41 -1.94 -1.05 14.56
CA TRP A 41 -2.43 -1.93 13.49
C TRP A 41 -3.03 -1.11 12.34
N ASP A 42 -3.81 -0.08 12.67
CA ASP A 42 -4.46 0.79 11.69
C ASP A 42 -3.42 1.56 10.85
N CYS A 43 -2.41 2.15 11.50
CA CYS A 43 -1.33 2.89 10.83
C CYS A 43 -0.48 1.97 9.95
N THR A 44 -0.12 0.78 10.46
CA THR A 44 0.66 -0.23 9.72
C THR A 44 -0.08 -0.65 8.45
N GLY A 45 -1.37 -0.93 8.54
CA GLY A 45 -2.15 -1.34 7.38
C GLY A 45 -2.40 -0.22 6.38
N VAL A 46 -2.69 1.02 6.81
CA VAL A 46 -2.81 2.16 5.90
C VAL A 46 -1.51 2.40 5.14
N ARG A 47 -0.37 2.39 5.86
CA ARG A 47 0.96 2.56 5.26
C ARG A 47 1.27 1.46 4.25
N GLY A 48 0.99 0.20 4.59
CA GLY A 48 1.19 -0.93 3.68
C GLY A 48 0.36 -0.82 2.39
N ILE A 49 -0.92 -0.45 2.49
CA ILE A 49 -1.80 -0.27 1.33
C ILE A 49 -1.27 0.83 0.39
N LEU A 50 -0.91 1.98 0.96
CA LEU A 50 -0.34 3.10 0.22
C LEU A 50 0.98 2.70 -0.47
N ALA A 51 1.85 1.97 0.22
CA ALA A 51 3.14 1.55 -0.31
C ALA A 51 2.98 0.57 -1.50
N ILE A 52 2.07 -0.41 -1.40
CA ILE A 52 1.76 -1.33 -2.52
C ILE A 52 1.25 -0.55 -3.73
N ALA A 53 0.30 0.37 -3.52
CA ALA A 53 -0.26 1.14 -4.62
C ALA A 53 0.78 2.06 -5.28
N LEU A 54 1.58 2.79 -4.49
CA LEU A 54 2.66 3.65 -4.97
C LEU A 54 3.72 2.86 -5.76
N THR A 55 4.15 1.72 -5.22
CA THR A 55 5.15 0.86 -5.89
C THR A 55 4.60 0.32 -7.21
N SER A 56 3.37 -0.18 -7.23
CA SER A 56 2.74 -0.70 -8.46
C SER A 56 2.54 0.39 -9.53
N LEU A 57 2.16 1.60 -9.11
CA LEU A 57 1.97 2.73 -10.02
C LEU A 57 3.30 3.23 -10.58
N SER A 58 4.39 3.19 -9.82
CA SER A 58 5.73 3.56 -10.33
C SER A 58 6.31 2.53 -11.30
N GLU A 59 5.88 1.27 -11.21
CA GLU A 59 6.15 0.24 -12.23
C GLU A 59 5.41 0.52 -13.55
N SER A 60 4.20 1.04 -13.46
CA SER A 60 3.29 1.21 -14.61
C SER A 60 3.35 2.58 -15.28
N ALA A 61 3.82 3.63 -14.57
CA ALA A 61 3.76 5.01 -15.02
C ALA A 61 4.91 5.86 -14.44
N LYS A 62 5.08 7.09 -14.95
CA LYS A 62 6.16 8.04 -14.61
C LYS A 62 6.45 8.12 -13.11
N ASP A 63 7.74 8.11 -12.79
CA ASP A 63 8.29 8.51 -11.51
C ASP A 63 8.52 10.04 -11.51
N PRO A 64 7.94 10.82 -10.56
CA PRO A 64 7.15 10.40 -9.41
C PRO A 64 5.65 10.19 -9.66
N VAL A 65 5.07 9.22 -8.95
CA VAL A 65 3.62 8.95 -8.94
C VAL A 65 2.86 10.16 -8.40
N GLN A 66 1.86 10.61 -9.13
CA GLN A 66 1.02 11.74 -8.72
C GLN A 66 0.00 11.29 -7.66
N THR A 67 -0.16 12.07 -6.59
CA THR A 67 -1.10 11.76 -5.49
C THR A 67 -2.55 11.62 -5.97
N GLY A 68 -2.94 12.35 -7.02
CA GLY A 68 -4.25 12.20 -7.67
C GLY A 68 -4.48 10.83 -8.32
N ASP A 69 -3.46 10.28 -8.97
CA ASP A 69 -3.54 8.94 -9.60
C ASP A 69 -3.63 7.84 -8.54
N LEU A 70 -2.84 7.99 -7.46
CA LEU A 70 -2.93 7.13 -6.28
C LEU A 70 -4.34 7.13 -5.69
N LEU A 71 -4.90 8.33 -5.43
CA LEU A 71 -6.24 8.48 -4.86
C LEU A 71 -7.31 7.79 -5.71
N SER A 72 -7.28 7.98 -7.03
CA SER A 72 -8.27 7.37 -7.94
C SER A 72 -8.32 5.84 -7.82
N HIS A 73 -7.18 5.18 -7.62
CA HIS A 73 -7.13 3.73 -7.44
C HIS A 73 -7.64 3.29 -6.06
N LEU A 74 -7.33 4.06 -5.01
CA LEU A 74 -7.78 3.77 -3.65
C LEU A 74 -9.30 3.94 -3.51
N GLU A 75 -9.88 4.97 -4.14
CA GLU A 75 -11.33 5.22 -4.16
C GLU A 75 -12.12 4.12 -4.91
N ALA A 76 -11.48 3.45 -5.87
CA ALA A 76 -12.05 2.29 -6.54
C ALA A 76 -12.10 1.03 -5.64
N GLY A 77 -11.55 1.10 -4.43
CA GLY A 77 -11.71 0.12 -3.36
C GLY A 77 -10.71 -1.05 -3.41
N PRO A 78 -10.85 -2.02 -2.49
CA PRO A 78 -9.86 -3.09 -2.27
C PRO A 78 -9.55 -3.93 -3.52
N ALA A 79 -10.53 -4.14 -4.39
CA ALA A 79 -10.32 -4.88 -5.64
C ALA A 79 -9.38 -4.16 -6.62
N ALA A 80 -9.36 -2.82 -6.62
CA ALA A 80 -8.42 -2.05 -7.41
C ALA A 80 -6.99 -2.16 -6.86
N VAL A 81 -6.84 -2.13 -5.54
CA VAL A 81 -5.55 -2.35 -4.89
C VAL A 81 -5.01 -3.76 -5.16
N ARG A 82 -5.85 -4.80 -5.16
CA ARG A 82 -5.45 -6.17 -5.58
C ARG A 82 -4.94 -6.20 -7.03
N ARG A 83 -5.60 -5.52 -7.96
CA ARG A 83 -5.11 -5.41 -9.35
C ARG A 83 -3.76 -4.71 -9.45
N LEU A 84 -3.52 -3.68 -8.63
CA LEU A 84 -2.21 -3.04 -8.54
C LEU A 84 -1.17 -4.03 -7.96
N ALA A 85 -1.51 -4.74 -6.88
CA ALA A 85 -0.62 -5.73 -6.27
C ALA A 85 -0.23 -6.84 -7.25
N ALA A 86 -1.11 -7.23 -8.18
CA ALA A 86 -0.82 -8.22 -9.20
C ALA A 86 0.34 -7.84 -10.14
N VAL A 87 0.60 -6.55 -10.34
CA VAL A 87 1.78 -6.06 -11.09
C VAL A 87 3.08 -6.45 -10.38
N LEU A 88 3.08 -6.47 -9.05
CA LEU A 88 4.26 -6.74 -8.22
C LEU A 88 4.39 -8.23 -7.87
N LEU A 89 3.27 -8.89 -7.59
CA LEU A 89 3.21 -10.20 -6.93
C LEU A 89 2.69 -11.33 -7.84
N GLY A 90 2.15 -10.98 -9.02
CA GLY A 90 1.39 -11.89 -9.86
C GLY A 90 -0.07 -12.05 -9.41
N ASP A 91 -0.93 -12.45 -10.35
CA ASP A 91 -2.39 -12.50 -10.15
C ASP A 91 -2.81 -13.44 -9.00
N ASP A 92 -2.19 -14.62 -8.90
CA ASP A 92 -2.57 -15.63 -7.90
C ASP A 92 -2.36 -15.11 -6.47
N LEU A 93 -1.17 -14.56 -6.18
CA LEU A 93 -0.83 -14.05 -4.86
C LEU A 93 -1.62 -12.78 -4.53
N ALA A 94 -1.88 -11.93 -5.52
CA ALA A 94 -2.64 -10.69 -5.35
C ALA A 94 -4.14 -10.90 -5.05
N HIS A 95 -4.70 -12.06 -5.36
CA HIS A 95 -6.10 -12.36 -5.06
C HIS A 95 -6.29 -13.36 -3.91
N ALA A 96 -5.19 -13.97 -3.44
CA ALA A 96 -5.22 -14.84 -2.28
C ALA A 96 -5.49 -14.07 -0.97
N THR A 97 -6.17 -14.77 -0.06
CA THR A 97 -6.36 -14.37 1.34
C THR A 97 -5.83 -15.49 2.22
N ASP A 98 -5.38 -15.17 3.44
CA ASP A 98 -4.84 -16.17 4.37
C ASP A 98 -3.71 -17.02 3.76
N ILE A 99 -2.80 -16.33 3.06
CA ILE A 99 -1.63 -16.92 2.41
C ILE A 99 -0.76 -17.61 3.48
N ASP A 100 -0.39 -18.86 3.23
CA ASP A 100 0.56 -19.60 4.09
C ASP A 100 1.97 -19.00 3.94
N PRO A 101 2.53 -18.38 5.01
CA PRO A 101 3.86 -17.75 4.95
C PRO A 101 4.98 -18.74 4.59
N ALA A 102 4.80 -20.05 4.80
CA ALA A 102 5.80 -21.05 4.43
C ALA A 102 5.89 -21.29 2.91
N THR A 103 4.95 -20.76 2.12
CA THR A 103 4.85 -20.98 0.67
C THR A 103 5.36 -19.82 -0.17
N VAL A 104 5.75 -18.71 0.46
CA VAL A 104 6.16 -17.47 -0.20
C VAL A 104 7.47 -16.95 0.39
N ASP A 105 8.18 -16.10 -0.33
CA ASP A 105 9.41 -15.49 0.17
C ASP A 105 9.10 -14.34 1.13
N MET A 106 8.99 -14.66 2.43
CA MET A 106 8.75 -13.66 3.47
C MET A 106 9.94 -12.70 3.71
N ASN A 107 11.09 -12.91 3.06
CA ASN A 107 12.19 -11.94 3.10
C ASN A 107 12.01 -10.81 2.09
N ASP A 108 11.15 -10.99 1.08
CA ASP A 108 10.72 -9.91 0.22
C ASP A 108 9.76 -9.00 1.02
N PRO A 109 10.11 -7.72 1.23
CA PRO A 109 9.30 -6.83 2.04
C PRO A 109 7.93 -6.53 1.42
N VAL A 110 7.78 -6.60 0.09
CA VAL A 110 6.50 -6.44 -0.61
C VAL A 110 5.60 -7.63 -0.32
N VAL A 111 6.15 -8.85 -0.41
CA VAL A 111 5.44 -10.10 -0.08
C VAL A 111 5.04 -10.11 1.39
N GLY A 112 5.96 -9.79 2.30
CA GLY A 112 5.69 -9.74 3.73
C GLY A 112 4.57 -8.76 4.08
N ALA A 113 4.60 -7.55 3.52
CA ALA A 113 3.53 -6.57 3.68
C ALA A 113 2.19 -7.09 3.11
N TRP A 114 2.20 -7.72 1.93
CA TRP A 114 0.99 -8.23 1.32
C TRP A 114 0.33 -9.35 2.13
N VAL A 115 1.11 -10.32 2.60
CA VAL A 115 0.62 -11.41 3.47
C VAL A 115 0.01 -10.87 4.75
N TRP A 116 0.62 -9.85 5.35
CA TRP A 116 0.07 -9.16 6.52
C TRP A 116 -1.25 -8.46 6.22
N LEU A 117 -1.38 -7.83 5.04
CA LEU A 117 -2.56 -7.08 4.63
C LEU A 117 -3.76 -7.98 4.29
N THR A 118 -3.52 -9.16 3.73
CA THR A 118 -4.56 -10.06 3.20
C THR A 118 -4.95 -11.21 4.12
N ARG A 119 -4.28 -11.37 5.26
CA ARG A 119 -4.70 -12.34 6.29
C ARG A 119 -5.89 -11.85 7.10
N SER A 120 -6.69 -12.79 7.56
CA SER A 120 -7.76 -12.61 8.52
C SER A 120 -7.19 -12.32 9.91
N TRP A 121 -7.90 -11.50 10.67
CA TRP A 121 -7.45 -11.04 11.99
C TRP A 121 -8.39 -11.52 13.11
N PRO A 122 -7.87 -11.85 14.30
CA PRO A 122 -8.71 -12.14 15.45
C PRO A 122 -9.51 -10.88 15.87
N ALA A 123 -10.76 -11.07 16.32
CA ALA A 123 -11.63 -9.96 16.71
C ALA A 123 -11.10 -9.18 17.94
N ASP A 124 -10.51 -9.91 18.89
CA ASP A 124 -10.08 -9.38 20.21
C ASP A 124 -8.56 -9.42 20.42
N GLY A 125 -7.79 -9.67 19.35
CA GLY A 125 -6.33 -9.79 19.39
C GLY A 125 -5.83 -11.21 19.72
N PRO A 126 -4.51 -11.40 19.84
CA PRO A 126 -3.47 -10.39 19.67
C PRO A 126 -3.29 -9.98 18.20
N TRP A 127 -3.04 -8.69 17.95
CA TRP A 127 -2.81 -8.14 16.61
C TRP A 127 -1.31 -7.89 16.39
N ASP A 128 -0.50 -8.94 16.47
CA ASP A 128 0.97 -8.87 16.52
C ASP A 128 1.51 -7.96 17.64
N GLY A 129 0.77 -7.85 18.75
CA GLY A 129 1.12 -6.96 19.86
C GLY A 129 0.81 -5.47 19.60
N MET A 130 0.28 -5.13 18.43
CA MET A 130 -0.12 -3.76 18.09
C MET A 130 -1.47 -3.41 18.73
N SER A 131 -1.68 -2.13 19.00
CA SER A 131 -2.99 -1.61 19.34
C SER A 131 -3.87 -1.49 18.08
N ARG A 132 -5.17 -1.72 18.21
CA ARG A 132 -6.15 -1.55 17.13
C ARG A 132 -7.24 -0.61 17.61
N GLY A 133 -7.39 0.51 16.92
CA GLY A 133 -8.36 1.53 17.24
C GLY A 133 -9.67 1.24 16.51
N VAL A 134 -9.75 1.71 15.28
CA VAL A 134 -11.02 1.86 14.54
C VAL A 134 -11.54 0.52 14.03
N ALA A 135 -10.66 -0.44 13.76
CA ALA A 135 -11.03 -1.76 13.24
C ALA A 135 -11.29 -2.82 14.32
N ARG A 136 -11.45 -2.44 15.59
CA ARG A 136 -11.69 -3.38 16.69
C ARG A 136 -12.94 -4.24 16.43
N GLY A 137 -12.83 -5.55 16.66
CA GLY A 137 -13.93 -6.51 16.45
C GLY A 137 -14.11 -6.97 15.00
N LEU A 138 -13.41 -6.37 14.02
CA LEU A 138 -13.48 -6.79 12.62
C LEU A 138 -12.43 -7.87 12.34
N THR A 139 -12.84 -8.96 11.71
CA THR A 139 -11.97 -10.10 11.40
C THR A 139 -11.49 -10.14 9.95
N ALA A 140 -12.07 -9.31 9.09
CA ALA A 140 -11.69 -9.21 7.69
C ALA A 140 -10.23 -8.76 7.51
N PRO A 141 -9.63 -9.02 6.34
CA PRO A 141 -8.29 -8.55 6.04
C PRO A 141 -8.10 -7.04 6.20
N ALA A 142 -6.90 -6.64 6.60
CA ALA A 142 -6.55 -5.23 6.75
C ALA A 142 -6.78 -4.44 5.47
N LEU A 143 -6.48 -5.05 4.31
CA LEU A 143 -6.76 -4.49 2.99
C LEU A 143 -8.23 -4.09 2.83
N ASP A 144 -9.15 -4.99 3.18
CA ASP A 144 -10.58 -4.79 2.97
C ASP A 144 -11.19 -3.78 3.94
N ILE A 145 -10.61 -3.67 5.13
CA ILE A 145 -11.05 -2.72 6.16
C ILE A 145 -10.45 -1.33 5.91
N LEU A 146 -9.15 -1.24 5.60
CA LEU A 146 -8.39 0.00 5.67
C LEU A 146 -8.24 0.77 4.36
N THR A 147 -8.65 0.20 3.21
CA THR A 147 -8.52 0.90 1.91
C THR A 147 -9.20 2.27 1.90
N GLY A 148 -10.36 2.42 2.57
CA GLY A 148 -11.04 3.71 2.69
C GLY A 148 -10.25 4.76 3.49
N TRP A 149 -9.52 4.36 4.53
CA TRP A 149 -8.66 5.28 5.28
C TRP A 149 -7.38 5.60 4.50
N ALA A 150 -6.84 4.66 3.73
CA ALA A 150 -5.75 4.95 2.80
C ALA A 150 -6.17 5.99 1.75
N ALA A 151 -7.38 5.87 1.18
CA ALA A 151 -7.93 6.88 0.28
C ALA A 151 -8.04 8.25 0.95
N ARG A 152 -8.52 8.31 2.20
CA ARG A 152 -8.60 9.57 2.96
C ARG A 152 -7.23 10.20 3.21
N ALA A 153 -6.21 9.40 3.54
CA ALA A 153 -4.83 9.86 3.68
C ALA A 153 -4.28 10.45 2.38
N ALA A 154 -4.49 9.78 1.25
CA ALA A 154 -4.10 10.29 -0.07
C ALA A 154 -4.84 11.60 -0.43
N LEU A 155 -6.14 11.70 -0.12
CA LEU A 155 -6.92 12.92 -0.33
C LEU A 155 -6.38 14.10 0.50
N THR A 156 -6.04 13.87 1.77
CA THR A 156 -5.42 14.89 2.63
C THR A 156 -4.06 15.34 2.06
N GLY A 157 -3.25 14.40 1.58
CA GLY A 157 -2.00 14.70 0.87
C GLY A 157 -2.21 15.56 -0.38
N LEU A 158 -3.18 15.22 -1.22
CA LEU A 158 -3.52 15.97 -2.42
C LEU A 158 -3.96 17.41 -2.11
N HIS A 159 -4.74 17.60 -1.03
CA HIS A 159 -5.13 18.93 -0.57
C HIS A 159 -3.92 19.74 -0.06
N ALA A 160 -3.00 19.11 0.67
CA ALA A 160 -1.79 19.77 1.15
C ALA A 160 -0.92 20.26 -0.01
N GLU A 161 -0.72 19.43 -1.04
CA GLU A 161 0.04 19.78 -2.25
C GLU A 161 -0.53 21.02 -2.96
N ARG A 162 -1.86 21.04 -3.17
CA ARG A 162 -2.56 22.17 -3.83
C ARG A 162 -2.59 23.45 -2.98
N GLY A 163 -2.59 23.31 -1.65
CA GLY A 163 -2.52 24.44 -0.72
C GLY A 163 -1.16 25.14 -0.73
N VAL A 164 -0.07 24.39 -0.95
CA VAL A 164 1.29 24.93 -1.10
C VAL A 164 1.45 25.71 -2.41
N GLU A 165 0.88 25.20 -3.51
CA GLU A 165 0.90 25.90 -4.81
C GLU A 165 0.14 27.24 -4.77
N SER A 166 -0.90 27.34 -3.94
CA SER A 166 -1.73 28.55 -3.83
C SER A 166 -1.07 29.68 -3.03
N ASN A 167 -0.05 29.39 -2.21
CA ASN A 167 0.65 30.36 -1.35
C ASN A 167 2.00 30.82 -1.90
N SER A 168 2.35 30.44 -3.13
CA SER A 168 3.60 30.80 -3.81
C SER A 168 3.37 31.95 -4.80
N PHE A 169 2.96 33.12 -4.31
CA PHE A 169 2.87 34.36 -5.09
C PHE A 169 3.26 35.59 -4.28
#